data_AF-A0A3N5NRA3-F1
#
_entry.id   AF-A0A3N5NRA3-F1
#
_cell.length_a   1.000
_cell.length_b   1.000
_cell.length_c   1.000
_cell.angle_alpha   90.00
_cell.angle_beta   90.00
_cell.angle_gamma   90.00
#
_symmetry.space_group_name_H-M   'P 1'
#
loop_
_entity.id
_entity.type
_entity.pdbx_description
1 polymer ?
#
loop_
_entity_poly.entity_id
_entity_poly.type
_entity_poly.pdbx_seq_one_letter_code
_entity_poly.pdbx_strand_id
1 'polypeptide(L)'
;MRLVLMAAAVLAAAFLFLLLPLPQRPLTLTPAPTSATAVGAFHVHTDRSDGSGSPDEVAAAAARAGLNFVVLTDHGDGTRQPDPPQYRSGVLVLDGVELSTQGGHYIAVGLPQAPYPLRGEARDVVEDVKRLGGFGVVAHPDSPKPELRWNAWDAPFDAIEWLNADTEWRNQSRWQLARALARYPFRPVETLASLLDRPDRTLERWDALTQTRQVAALAGADAHARAGWSDDDSNGYRAGWFLRIPSYDASFRAFANRVALERPLGTDAAAAAQTLLSALRAGRLYSAIDALATPASLEFTQAGSTLVARTNAPGGGTIVLRRDGRVVSQQPVPELTFDSKGEQGTYRVEVHLANAPGAPPVPWIVSNPIYVRRAGWEVMAPVDDPQPTISLSIQGGPWRTETDNASSAQVAQTQPPNGPTVFSYRLGGGGRAGQYAALAIGVGTALTERAHLAVRAHAPRPMRVSVQARHPQSGERWQKSIYLDAEIRDIVIPFSAMTPVGTSGAFDASRSDTVMFVVDLTNANPGTSGGFTIHDLRIER
;
A
#
# COMPACT_ATOMS: atom_id res chain seq x y z
N MET A 1 51.85 -24.70 8.55
CA MET A 1 50.72 -25.46 7.95
C MET A 1 49.41 -24.67 7.92
N ARG A 2 48.90 -24.14 9.05
CA ARG A 2 47.65 -23.33 9.08
C ARG A 2 47.67 -22.08 8.19
N LEU A 3 48.78 -21.32 8.17
CA LEU A 3 48.93 -20.13 7.32
C LEU A 3 48.91 -20.45 5.82
N VAL A 4 49.49 -21.58 5.42
CA VAL A 4 49.52 -22.05 4.02
C VAL A 4 48.13 -22.52 3.57
N LEU A 5 47.41 -23.25 4.43
CA LEU A 5 46.02 -23.65 4.17
C LEU A 5 45.08 -22.44 4.08
N MET A 6 45.29 -21.41 4.92
CA MET A 6 44.51 -20.18 4.88
C MET A 6 44.79 -19.38 3.59
N ALA A 7 46.06 -19.26 3.19
CA ALA A 7 46.43 -18.61 1.93
C ALA A 7 45.87 -19.36 0.71
N ALA A 8 45.94 -20.69 0.70
CA ALA A 8 45.37 -21.52 -0.37
C ALA A 8 43.83 -21.39 -0.44
N ALA A 9 43.15 -21.33 0.71
CA ALA A 9 41.71 -21.10 0.76
C ALA A 9 41.32 -19.70 0.24
N VAL A 10 42.08 -18.65 0.60
CA VAL A 10 41.86 -17.29 0.09
C VAL A 10 42.10 -17.23 -1.42
N LEU A 11 43.16 -17.86 -1.93
CA LEU A 11 43.44 -17.91 -3.37
C LEU A 11 42.38 -18.72 -4.13
N ALA A 12 41.91 -19.83 -3.58
CA ALA A 12 40.82 -20.62 -4.17
C ALA A 12 39.50 -19.84 -4.17
N ALA A 13 39.18 -19.12 -3.09
CA ALA A 13 38.01 -18.25 -3.02
C ALA A 13 38.12 -17.07 -4.00
N ALA A 14 39.28 -16.45 -4.12
CA ALA A 14 39.54 -15.39 -5.10
C ALA A 14 39.44 -15.91 -6.55
N PHE A 15 39.94 -17.11 -6.82
CA PHE A 15 39.83 -17.77 -8.12
C PHE A 15 38.38 -18.13 -8.46
N LEU A 16 37.63 -18.73 -7.52
CA LEU A 16 36.19 -18.98 -7.66
C LEU A 16 35.39 -17.68 -7.84
N PHE A 17 35.81 -16.60 -7.19
CA PHE A 17 35.23 -15.27 -7.34
C PHE A 17 35.49 -14.69 -8.74
N LEU A 18 36.72 -14.82 -9.27
CA LEU A 18 37.07 -14.41 -10.63
C LEU A 18 36.31 -15.21 -11.72
N LEU A 19 35.83 -16.41 -11.37
CA LEU A 19 35.00 -17.23 -12.25
C LEU A 19 33.50 -16.87 -12.19
N LEU A 20 33.05 -16.03 -11.26
CA LEU A 20 31.67 -15.56 -11.21
C LEU A 20 31.50 -14.37 -12.18
N PRO A 21 30.78 -14.52 -13.31
CA PRO A 21 30.56 -13.40 -14.22
C PRO A 21 29.82 -12.28 -13.48
N LEU A 22 30.31 -11.05 -13.63
CA LEU A 22 29.62 -9.87 -13.10
C LEU A 22 28.34 -9.62 -13.93
N PRO A 23 27.27 -9.07 -13.32
CA PRO A 23 26.09 -8.63 -14.07
C PRO A 23 26.48 -7.61 -15.14
N GLN A 24 25.76 -7.64 -16.27
CA GLN A 24 26.03 -6.76 -17.42
C GLN A 24 25.71 -5.31 -17.09
N ARG A 25 26.49 -4.36 -17.63
CA ARG A 25 26.18 -2.93 -17.56
C ARG A 25 24.86 -2.63 -18.28
N PRO A 26 24.11 -1.60 -17.83
CA PRO A 26 22.96 -1.12 -18.58
C PRO A 26 23.39 -0.68 -19.98
N LEU A 27 22.55 -0.96 -20.96
CA LEU A 27 22.70 -0.41 -22.31
C LEU A 27 22.44 1.09 -22.27
N THR A 28 23.38 1.88 -22.78
CA THR A 28 23.19 3.34 -22.92
C THR A 28 22.39 3.63 -24.18
N LEU A 29 21.23 4.24 -24.02
CA LEU A 29 20.30 4.54 -25.11
C LEU A 29 20.40 6.00 -25.54
N THR A 30 20.02 6.27 -26.78
CA THR A 30 19.80 7.65 -27.22
C THR A 30 18.51 8.15 -26.56
N PRO A 31 18.51 9.32 -25.91
CA PRO A 31 17.29 9.91 -25.39
C PRO A 31 16.27 10.10 -26.53
N ALA A 32 15.04 9.66 -26.33
CA ALA A 32 13.96 10.03 -27.23
C ALA A 32 13.60 11.51 -27.00
N PRO A 33 13.14 12.25 -28.02
CA PRO A 33 12.50 13.53 -27.81
C PRO A 33 11.21 13.30 -27.00
N THR A 34 11.25 13.50 -25.69
CA THR A 34 10.12 13.21 -24.81
C THR A 34 9.24 14.44 -24.60
N SER A 35 7.93 14.20 -24.46
CA SER A 35 7.05 15.06 -23.69
C SER A 35 7.59 15.26 -22.27
N ALA A 36 7.13 16.30 -21.57
CA ALA A 36 7.59 16.58 -20.22
C ALA A 36 7.40 15.35 -19.32
N THR A 37 8.49 14.74 -18.85
CA THR A 37 8.46 13.52 -18.03
C THR A 37 9.23 13.79 -16.74
N ALA A 38 8.62 13.51 -15.61
CA ALA A 38 9.30 13.52 -14.31
C ALA A 38 9.73 12.08 -13.96
N VAL A 39 11.00 11.89 -13.68
CA VAL A 39 11.59 10.62 -13.25
C VAL A 39 11.73 10.63 -11.74
N GLY A 40 11.36 9.57 -11.04
CA GLY A 40 11.48 9.55 -9.59
C GLY A 40 11.35 8.19 -8.93
N ALA A 41 11.73 8.16 -7.65
CA ALA A 41 11.61 7.01 -6.78
C ALA A 41 10.39 7.16 -5.88
N PHE A 42 9.73 6.04 -5.61
CA PHE A 42 8.56 5.94 -4.74
C PHE A 42 8.84 4.87 -3.68
N HIS A 43 8.25 5.00 -2.50
CA HIS A 43 8.46 4.09 -1.38
C HIS A 43 9.92 4.13 -0.89
N VAL A 44 10.24 5.12 -0.05
CA VAL A 44 11.61 5.36 0.43
C VAL A 44 11.58 5.70 1.91
N HIS A 45 12.40 5.02 2.69
CA HIS A 45 12.49 5.18 4.14
C HIS A 45 13.71 6.00 4.53
N THR A 46 13.59 6.77 5.61
CA THR A 46 14.63 7.63 6.15
C THR A 46 14.95 7.25 7.60
N ASP A 47 15.86 7.98 8.23
CA ASP A 47 16.16 7.85 9.66
C ASP A 47 15.00 8.27 10.61
N ARG A 48 13.86 8.70 10.05
CA ARG A 48 12.63 8.98 10.81
C ARG A 48 11.85 7.72 11.17
N SER A 49 11.98 6.64 10.39
CA SER A 49 11.59 5.30 10.79
C SER A 49 12.81 4.41 10.94
N ASP A 50 13.22 3.81 9.83
CA ASP A 50 13.99 2.57 9.83
C ASP A 50 14.98 2.52 8.65
N GLY A 51 14.97 3.53 7.79
CA GLY A 51 16.08 3.86 6.90
C GLY A 51 17.32 4.35 7.65
N SER A 52 18.43 4.52 6.92
CA SER A 52 19.72 4.90 7.52
C SER A 52 20.20 6.32 7.19
N GLY A 53 19.49 7.02 6.32
CA GLY A 53 19.81 8.38 5.90
C GLY A 53 18.69 9.36 6.17
N SER A 54 19.05 10.59 6.45
CA SER A 54 18.13 11.72 6.58
C SER A 54 17.42 12.03 5.25
N PRO A 55 16.27 12.74 5.27
CA PRO A 55 15.61 13.24 4.07
C PRO A 55 16.54 14.00 3.11
N ASP A 56 17.52 14.75 3.62
CA ASP A 56 18.48 15.50 2.80
C ASP A 56 19.50 14.57 2.13
N GLU A 57 19.99 13.55 2.83
CA GLU A 57 20.89 12.54 2.26
C GLU A 57 20.19 11.71 1.17
N VAL A 58 18.92 11.36 1.40
CA VAL A 58 18.06 10.68 0.42
C VAL A 58 17.86 11.55 -0.81
N ALA A 59 17.48 12.82 -0.64
CA ALA A 59 17.30 13.74 -1.75
C ALA A 59 18.61 13.99 -2.54
N ALA A 60 19.75 14.07 -1.84
CA ALA A 60 21.05 14.18 -2.50
C ALA A 60 21.41 12.90 -3.30
N ALA A 61 21.05 11.71 -2.81
CA ALA A 61 21.20 10.47 -3.57
C ALA A 61 20.30 10.43 -4.81
N ALA A 62 19.04 10.87 -4.68
CA ALA A 62 18.12 11.00 -5.79
C ALA A 62 18.65 11.97 -6.86
N ALA A 63 19.21 13.11 -6.45
CA ALA A 63 19.81 14.10 -7.35
C ALA A 63 21.00 13.50 -8.14
N ARG A 64 21.90 12.78 -7.46
CA ARG A 64 23.04 12.08 -8.11
C ARG A 64 22.59 11.01 -9.09
N ALA A 65 21.46 10.35 -8.81
CA ALA A 65 20.85 9.37 -9.69
C ALA A 65 20.08 10.01 -10.86
N GLY A 66 19.94 11.35 -10.89
CA GLY A 66 19.24 12.07 -11.96
C GLY A 66 17.72 12.07 -11.82
N LEU A 67 17.20 11.79 -10.62
CA LEU A 67 15.76 11.83 -10.34
C LEU A 67 15.28 13.28 -10.18
N ASN A 68 14.03 13.53 -10.58
CA ASN A 68 13.33 14.81 -10.41
C ASN A 68 12.48 14.85 -9.13
N PHE A 69 12.03 13.70 -8.64
CA PHE A 69 11.28 13.60 -7.40
C PHE A 69 11.60 12.33 -6.59
N VAL A 70 11.30 12.37 -5.29
CA VAL A 70 11.28 11.21 -4.41
C VAL A 70 10.09 11.32 -3.44
N VAL A 71 9.44 10.19 -3.19
CA VAL A 71 8.35 10.09 -2.21
C VAL A 71 8.86 9.32 -0.99
N LEU A 72 9.00 10.03 0.13
CA LEU A 72 9.35 9.45 1.42
C LEU A 72 8.11 8.83 2.05
N THR A 73 8.26 7.68 2.69
CA THR A 73 7.14 6.89 3.19
C THR A 73 7.50 6.20 4.51
N ASP A 74 8.21 6.92 5.39
CA ASP A 74 8.57 6.41 6.72
C ASP A 74 7.36 5.79 7.45
N HIS A 75 7.59 4.72 8.19
CA HIS A 75 6.55 4.05 8.97
C HIS A 75 5.86 4.99 9.96
N GLY A 76 4.53 4.92 10.01
CA GLY A 76 3.74 5.73 10.92
C GLY A 76 2.27 5.34 10.95
N ASP A 77 1.45 6.18 11.59
CA ASP A 77 0.00 6.00 11.67
C ASP A 77 -0.79 7.22 11.16
N GLY A 78 -0.12 8.09 10.41
CA GLY A 78 -0.70 9.29 9.79
C GLY A 78 -0.94 10.46 10.75
N THR A 79 -0.73 10.31 12.07
CA THR A 79 -0.99 11.39 13.04
C THR A 79 0.13 12.42 13.15
N ARG A 80 1.31 12.15 12.59
CA ARG A 80 2.38 13.13 12.45
C ARG A 80 1.97 14.17 11.41
N GLN A 81 2.23 15.46 11.69
CA GLN A 81 2.10 16.50 10.69
C GLN A 81 3.08 16.22 9.53
N PRO A 82 2.61 16.05 8.28
CA PRO A 82 3.49 15.87 7.14
C PRO A 82 4.26 17.16 6.85
N ASP A 83 5.51 17.00 6.45
CA ASP A 83 6.31 18.11 5.92
C ASP A 83 5.68 18.60 4.61
N PRO A 84 5.62 19.92 4.37
CA PRO A 84 5.15 20.43 3.10
C PRO A 84 6.10 19.98 1.97
N PRO A 85 5.58 19.79 0.74
CA PRO A 85 6.41 19.51 -0.43
C PRO A 85 7.51 20.56 -0.58
N GLN A 86 8.72 20.11 -0.87
CA GLN A 86 9.89 20.98 -0.94
C GLN A 86 10.94 20.43 -1.88
N TYR A 87 11.69 21.34 -2.52
CA TYR A 87 12.88 20.97 -3.27
C TYR A 87 14.07 20.81 -2.32
N ARG A 88 14.65 19.60 -2.26
CA ARG A 88 15.90 19.31 -1.55
C ARG A 88 16.92 18.83 -2.56
N SER A 89 18.10 19.44 -2.61
CA SER A 89 19.13 19.13 -3.62
C SER A 89 18.63 19.15 -5.07
N GLY A 90 17.66 20.02 -5.38
CA GLY A 90 17.03 20.11 -6.72
C GLY A 90 15.99 19.03 -7.03
N VAL A 91 15.68 18.15 -6.09
CA VAL A 91 14.69 17.07 -6.22
C VAL A 91 13.43 17.44 -5.45
N LEU A 92 12.25 17.28 -6.06
CA LEU A 92 10.98 17.46 -5.39
C LEU A 92 10.75 16.32 -4.39
N VAL A 93 10.68 16.64 -3.10
CA VAL A 93 10.44 15.66 -2.02
C VAL A 93 9.01 15.77 -1.54
N LEU A 94 8.28 14.66 -1.58
CA LEU A 94 6.95 14.51 -0.98
C LEU A 94 7.07 13.67 0.29
N ASP A 95 6.39 14.10 1.35
CA ASP A 95 6.30 13.39 2.61
C ASP A 95 4.98 12.60 2.66
N GLY A 96 5.08 11.28 2.58
CA GLY A 96 3.99 10.33 2.76
C GLY A 96 4.19 9.49 4.03
N VAL A 97 3.40 8.44 4.17
CA VAL A 97 3.50 7.51 5.30
C VAL A 97 3.20 6.09 4.82
N GLU A 98 3.99 5.11 5.26
CA GLU A 98 3.64 3.70 5.14
C GLU A 98 2.89 3.25 6.41
N LEU A 99 1.64 2.87 6.23
CA LEU A 99 0.71 2.45 7.29
C LEU A 99 0.72 0.93 7.41
N SER A 100 1.02 0.42 8.60
CA SER A 100 0.87 -1.01 8.91
C SER A 100 -0.57 -1.34 9.27
N THR A 101 -1.21 -2.20 8.48
CA THR A 101 -2.58 -2.67 8.70
C THR A 101 -2.58 -4.15 9.11
N GLN A 102 -3.74 -4.69 9.48
CA GLN A 102 -3.91 -6.13 9.72
C GLN A 102 -3.89 -6.96 8.43
N GLY A 103 -3.94 -6.30 7.27
CA GLY A 103 -4.01 -6.92 5.95
C GLY A 103 -2.89 -6.53 5.00
N GLY A 104 -1.70 -6.21 5.54
CA GLY A 104 -0.51 -5.78 4.79
C GLY A 104 -0.19 -4.29 4.97
N HIS A 105 0.84 -3.81 4.28
CA HIS A 105 1.22 -2.39 4.33
C HIS A 105 0.52 -1.56 3.25
N TYR A 106 0.25 -0.30 3.60
CA TYR A 106 -0.45 0.64 2.73
C TYR A 106 0.20 2.02 2.80
N ILE A 107 0.64 2.54 1.66
CA ILE A 107 1.26 3.87 1.58
C ILE A 107 0.19 4.91 1.33
N ALA A 108 0.24 6.04 2.04
CA ALA A 108 -0.59 7.20 1.79
C ALA A 108 0.27 8.44 1.49
N VAL A 109 -0.03 9.13 0.38
CA VAL A 109 0.66 10.36 -0.05
C VAL A 109 -0.36 11.47 -0.28
N GLY A 110 0.02 12.73 -0.02
CA GLY A 110 -0.91 13.85 -0.11
C GLY A 110 -2.01 13.81 0.96
N LEU A 111 -1.73 13.11 2.06
CA LEU A 111 -2.60 12.98 3.22
C LEU A 111 -2.34 14.17 4.17
N PRO A 112 -3.37 14.88 4.66
CA PRO A 112 -3.21 15.81 5.78
C PRO A 112 -2.91 15.04 7.07
N GLN A 113 -2.60 15.75 8.17
CA GLN A 113 -2.48 15.12 9.49
C GLN A 113 -3.79 14.37 9.83
N ALA A 114 -3.67 13.07 10.10
CA ALA A 114 -4.82 12.26 10.46
C ALA A 114 -5.33 12.63 11.87
N PRO A 115 -6.66 12.70 12.08
CA PRO A 115 -7.23 13.05 13.38
C PRO A 115 -7.05 11.96 14.45
N TYR A 116 -6.70 10.73 14.04
CA TYR A 116 -6.45 9.58 14.88
C TYR A 116 -5.50 8.59 14.17
N PRO A 117 -4.88 7.64 14.90
CA PRO A 117 -4.04 6.61 14.29
C PRO A 117 -4.80 5.78 13.24
N LEU A 118 -4.30 5.80 12.00
CA LEU A 118 -4.83 5.00 10.90
C LEU A 118 -4.30 3.57 10.99
N ARG A 119 -5.01 2.70 11.73
CA ARG A 119 -4.64 1.30 11.98
C ARG A 119 -5.89 0.42 11.97
N GLY A 120 -5.69 -0.88 12.00
CA GLY A 120 -6.75 -1.88 12.04
C GLY A 120 -6.86 -2.65 10.73
N GLU A 121 -8.07 -3.02 10.35
CA GLU A 121 -8.34 -3.72 9.10
C GLU A 121 -7.90 -2.88 7.90
N ALA A 122 -7.26 -3.51 6.91
CA ALA A 122 -6.76 -2.84 5.71
C ALA A 122 -7.85 -2.02 4.99
N ARG A 123 -9.06 -2.58 4.87
CA ARG A 123 -10.22 -1.91 4.26
C ARG A 123 -10.57 -0.58 4.92
N ASP A 124 -10.47 -0.53 6.25
CA ASP A 124 -10.87 0.62 7.08
C ASP A 124 -9.79 1.72 6.96
N VAL A 125 -8.52 1.32 6.86
CA VAL A 125 -7.40 2.24 6.58
C VAL A 125 -7.51 2.83 5.17
N VAL A 126 -7.84 2.01 4.15
CA VAL A 126 -8.06 2.48 2.77
C VAL A 126 -9.21 3.49 2.71
N GLU A 127 -10.32 3.20 3.40
CA GLU A 127 -11.45 4.12 3.53
C GLU A 127 -11.02 5.47 4.16
N ASP A 128 -10.22 5.44 5.22
CA ASP A 128 -9.73 6.66 5.88
C ASP A 128 -8.81 7.49 4.99
N VAL A 129 -7.86 6.85 4.31
CA VAL A 129 -6.96 7.53 3.38
C VAL A 129 -7.75 8.21 2.27
N LYS A 130 -8.73 7.52 1.70
CA LYS A 130 -9.63 8.08 0.68
C LYS A 130 -10.47 9.23 1.22
N ARG A 131 -11.07 9.09 2.40
CA ARG A 131 -11.87 10.14 3.06
C ARG A 131 -11.05 11.39 3.36
N LEU A 132 -9.77 11.23 3.67
CA LEU A 132 -8.82 12.33 3.90
C LEU A 132 -8.22 12.89 2.59
N GLY A 133 -8.61 12.37 1.42
CA GLY A 133 -8.15 12.84 0.11
C GLY A 133 -6.75 12.38 -0.28
N GLY A 134 -6.18 11.39 0.42
CA GLY A 134 -4.87 10.83 0.11
C GLY A 134 -4.87 10.03 -1.21
N PHE A 135 -3.68 9.82 -1.76
CA PHE A 135 -3.41 8.82 -2.80
C PHE A 135 -2.82 7.59 -2.13
N GLY A 136 -3.53 6.47 -2.21
CA GLY A 136 -3.20 5.27 -1.46
C GLY A 136 -2.71 4.10 -2.31
N VAL A 137 -1.57 3.53 -1.94
CA VAL A 137 -0.85 2.50 -2.71
C VAL A 137 -0.67 1.24 -1.88
N VAL A 138 -1.04 0.07 -2.40
CA VAL A 138 -0.71 -1.22 -1.79
C VAL A 138 0.79 -1.47 -1.94
N ALA A 139 1.50 -1.54 -0.82
CA ALA A 139 2.93 -1.81 -0.77
C ALA A 139 3.20 -3.32 -0.86
N HIS A 140 4.27 -3.71 -1.56
CA HIS A 140 4.80 -5.09 -1.65
C HIS A 140 3.72 -6.20 -1.54
N PRO A 141 2.70 -6.20 -2.41
CA PRO A 141 1.46 -6.97 -2.21
C PRO A 141 1.65 -8.48 -2.03
N ASP A 142 2.72 -9.03 -2.60
CA ASP A 142 3.06 -10.45 -2.56
C ASP A 142 4.26 -10.78 -1.67
N SER A 143 4.54 -9.93 -0.67
CA SER A 143 5.60 -10.18 0.33
C SER A 143 5.58 -11.63 0.84
N PRO A 144 6.74 -12.29 0.98
CA PRO A 144 6.83 -13.65 1.52
C PRO A 144 6.41 -13.70 3.00
N LYS A 145 6.48 -12.57 3.71
CA LYS A 145 6.05 -12.43 5.10
C LYS A 145 4.52 -12.30 5.18
N PRO A 146 3.80 -13.25 5.80
CA PRO A 146 2.33 -13.24 5.85
C PRO A 146 1.72 -11.96 6.41
N GLU A 147 2.37 -11.32 7.38
CA GLU A 147 1.95 -10.09 8.03
C GLU A 147 2.08 -8.83 7.14
N LEU A 148 2.97 -8.86 6.15
CA LEU A 148 3.16 -7.76 5.19
C LEU A 148 2.32 -7.96 3.93
N ARG A 149 1.95 -9.21 3.62
CA ARG A 149 1.23 -9.57 2.40
C ARG A 149 -0.17 -8.97 2.36
N TRP A 150 -0.48 -8.31 1.25
CA TRP A 150 -1.79 -7.70 1.06
C TRP A 150 -2.92 -8.73 0.89
N ASN A 151 -4.01 -8.55 1.64
CA ASN A 151 -5.17 -9.44 1.58
C ASN A 151 -6.53 -8.75 1.33
N ALA A 152 -6.64 -7.42 1.45
CA ALA A 152 -7.89 -6.67 1.23
C ALA A 152 -8.03 -6.19 -0.22
N TRP A 153 -8.11 -7.12 -1.17
CA TRP A 153 -8.13 -6.84 -2.61
C TRP A 153 -9.44 -6.17 -3.10
N ASP A 154 -10.50 -6.30 -2.32
CA ASP A 154 -11.81 -5.66 -2.48
C ASP A 154 -11.82 -4.19 -2.04
N ALA A 155 -10.83 -3.75 -1.26
CA ALA A 155 -10.74 -2.36 -0.81
C ALA A 155 -10.46 -1.39 -1.98
N PRO A 156 -11.06 -0.18 -1.99
CA PRO A 156 -10.99 0.74 -3.11
C PRO A 156 -9.71 1.62 -3.10
N PHE A 157 -8.53 0.99 -3.12
CA PHE A 157 -7.22 1.68 -3.18
C PHE A 157 -6.88 2.23 -4.58
N ASP A 158 -6.01 3.24 -4.69
CA ASP A 158 -5.73 3.92 -5.96
C ASP A 158 -4.65 3.23 -6.81
N ALA A 159 -3.67 2.59 -6.16
CA ALA A 159 -2.55 1.98 -6.86
C ALA A 159 -1.96 0.76 -6.14
N ILE A 160 -1.09 0.04 -6.82
CA ILE A 160 -0.28 -1.05 -6.27
C ILE A 160 1.20 -0.89 -6.65
N GLU A 161 2.07 -1.50 -5.87
CA GLU A 161 3.43 -1.80 -6.30
C GLU A 161 3.44 -3.08 -7.14
N TRP A 162 3.69 -2.97 -8.45
CA TRP A 162 3.87 -4.17 -9.27
C TRP A 162 5.25 -4.78 -9.07
N LEU A 163 6.25 -3.92 -8.83
CA LEU A 163 7.64 -4.28 -8.53
C LEU A 163 8.01 -3.66 -7.18
N ASN A 164 8.63 -4.43 -6.29
CA ASN A 164 9.17 -3.92 -5.04
C ASN A 164 10.55 -4.54 -4.78
N ALA A 165 11.59 -3.72 -4.64
CA ALA A 165 12.95 -4.22 -4.52
C ALA A 165 13.17 -5.13 -3.31
N ASP A 166 12.56 -4.84 -2.16
CA ASP A 166 12.75 -5.58 -0.91
C ASP A 166 12.12 -6.98 -0.96
N THR A 167 10.94 -7.09 -1.57
CA THR A 167 10.29 -8.38 -1.80
C THR A 167 11.09 -9.26 -2.75
N GLU A 168 11.63 -8.68 -3.83
CA GLU A 168 12.31 -9.43 -4.88
C GLU A 168 13.62 -10.07 -4.39
N TRP A 169 14.45 -9.39 -3.59
CA TRP A 169 15.68 -10.01 -3.07
C TRP A 169 15.40 -11.04 -1.95
N ARG A 170 14.37 -10.84 -1.11
CA ARG A 170 14.00 -11.77 -0.04
C ARG A 170 13.41 -13.09 -0.56
N ASN A 171 12.90 -13.10 -1.78
CA ASN A 171 12.44 -14.32 -2.48
C ASN A 171 13.58 -15.17 -3.07
N GLN A 172 14.83 -14.67 -3.05
CA GLN A 172 15.96 -15.36 -3.68
C GLN A 172 16.54 -16.46 -2.78
N SER A 173 17.11 -17.49 -3.42
CA SER A 173 17.80 -18.55 -2.68
C SER A 173 19.04 -18.01 -1.94
N ARG A 174 19.42 -18.67 -0.83
CA ARG A 174 20.61 -18.32 -0.04
C ARG A 174 21.89 -18.22 -0.89
N TRP A 175 21.98 -19.01 -1.97
CA TRP A 175 23.11 -18.98 -2.89
C TRP A 175 23.11 -17.77 -3.83
N GLN A 176 21.94 -17.34 -4.32
CA GLN A 176 21.81 -16.12 -5.11
C GLN A 176 22.13 -14.89 -4.26
N LEU A 177 21.67 -14.86 -3.01
CA LEU A 177 21.99 -13.79 -2.06
C LEU A 177 23.50 -13.72 -1.75
N ALA A 178 24.16 -14.85 -1.51
CA ALA A 178 25.61 -14.88 -1.31
C ALA A 178 26.38 -14.37 -2.53
N ARG A 179 25.95 -14.74 -3.75
CA ARG A 179 26.53 -14.22 -5.00
C ARG A 179 26.29 -12.71 -5.15
N ALA A 180 25.10 -12.23 -4.80
CA ALA A 180 24.77 -10.81 -4.84
C ALA A 180 25.65 -10.00 -3.88
N LEU A 181 25.78 -10.44 -2.64
CA LEU A 181 26.66 -9.80 -1.65
C LEU A 181 28.11 -9.70 -2.12
N ALA A 182 28.61 -10.73 -2.80
CA ALA A 182 29.98 -10.73 -3.34
C ALA A 182 30.13 -9.77 -4.55
N ARG A 183 29.09 -9.59 -5.36
CA ARG A 183 29.10 -8.75 -6.58
C ARG A 183 28.77 -7.28 -6.31
N TYR A 184 27.99 -7.01 -5.26
CA TYR A 184 27.46 -5.69 -4.94
C TYR A 184 28.55 -4.60 -4.84
N PRO A 185 29.72 -4.81 -4.20
CA PRO A 185 30.76 -3.77 -4.14
C PRO A 185 31.32 -3.35 -5.50
N PHE A 186 31.17 -4.19 -6.53
CA PHE A 186 31.71 -3.94 -7.87
C PHE A 186 30.63 -3.46 -8.86
N ARG A 187 29.39 -3.92 -8.67
CA ARG A 187 28.25 -3.74 -9.57
C ARG A 187 26.94 -3.56 -8.79
N PRO A 188 26.80 -2.53 -7.94
CA PRO A 188 25.68 -2.48 -7.01
C PRO A 188 24.33 -2.42 -7.76
N VAL A 189 24.21 -1.52 -8.73
CA VAL A 189 23.00 -1.31 -9.54
C VAL A 189 22.62 -2.58 -10.30
N GLU A 190 23.57 -3.17 -11.02
CA GLU A 190 23.32 -4.32 -11.87
C GLU A 190 23.13 -5.61 -11.05
N THR A 191 23.71 -5.67 -9.84
CA THR A 191 23.47 -6.75 -8.88
C THR A 191 22.02 -6.70 -8.38
N LEU A 192 21.49 -5.53 -8.02
CA LEU A 192 20.08 -5.41 -7.61
C LEU A 192 19.14 -5.86 -8.72
N ALA A 193 19.38 -5.41 -9.95
CA ALA A 193 18.56 -5.80 -11.09
C ALA A 193 18.62 -7.31 -11.37
N SER A 194 19.77 -7.95 -11.15
CA SER A 194 19.92 -9.40 -11.35
C SER A 194 19.10 -10.27 -10.39
N LEU A 195 18.52 -9.67 -9.34
CA LEU A 195 17.65 -10.33 -8.36
C LEU A 195 16.17 -10.13 -8.67
N LEU A 196 15.83 -9.35 -9.69
CA LEU A 196 14.44 -9.10 -10.06
C LEU A 196 13.92 -10.27 -10.89
N ASP A 197 12.76 -10.77 -10.51
CA ASP A 197 11.97 -11.71 -11.28
C ASP A 197 10.67 -11.03 -11.75
N ARG A 198 9.96 -11.65 -12.68
CA ARG A 198 8.64 -11.17 -13.09
C ARG A 198 7.60 -11.53 -12.01
N PRO A 199 6.90 -10.55 -11.41
CA PRO A 199 5.91 -10.81 -10.36
C PRO A 199 4.54 -11.16 -10.98
N ASP A 200 4.43 -12.35 -11.57
CA ASP A 200 3.25 -12.77 -12.34
C ASP A 200 1.96 -12.69 -11.51
N ARG A 201 1.97 -13.14 -10.26
CA ARG A 201 0.80 -13.10 -9.38
C ARG A 201 0.29 -11.66 -9.14
N THR A 202 1.20 -10.72 -8.90
CA THR A 202 0.86 -9.30 -8.73
C THR A 202 0.29 -8.74 -10.03
N LEU A 203 0.93 -9.03 -11.17
CA LEU A 203 0.48 -8.54 -12.49
C LEU A 203 -0.88 -9.11 -12.88
N GLU A 204 -1.13 -10.40 -12.65
CA GLU A 204 -2.43 -11.04 -12.91
C GLU A 204 -3.55 -10.45 -12.05
N ARG A 205 -3.27 -10.19 -10.77
CA ARG A 205 -4.23 -9.51 -9.88
C ARG A 205 -4.51 -8.09 -10.34
N TRP A 206 -3.46 -7.37 -10.74
CA TRP A 206 -3.61 -6.03 -11.29
C TRP A 206 -4.46 -6.03 -12.56
N ASP A 207 -4.21 -6.97 -13.47
CA ASP A 207 -4.99 -7.17 -14.68
C ASP A 207 -6.47 -7.51 -14.38
N ALA A 208 -6.76 -8.22 -13.29
CA ALA A 208 -8.12 -8.50 -12.85
C ALA A 208 -8.80 -7.26 -12.23
N LEU A 209 -8.11 -6.54 -11.34
CA LEU A 209 -8.61 -5.31 -10.71
C LEU A 209 -8.93 -4.23 -11.74
N THR A 210 -8.01 -4.06 -12.69
CA THR A 210 -8.14 -3.05 -13.73
C THR A 210 -9.18 -3.40 -14.78
N GLN A 211 -9.95 -4.48 -14.64
CA GLN A 211 -11.15 -4.72 -15.44
C GLN A 211 -12.40 -4.05 -14.85
N THR A 212 -12.41 -3.79 -13.55
CA THR A 212 -13.58 -3.29 -12.81
C THR A 212 -13.41 -1.86 -12.30
N ARG A 213 -12.18 -1.39 -12.12
CA ARG A 213 -11.88 -0.05 -11.62
C ARG A 213 -10.51 0.44 -12.07
N GLN A 214 -10.28 1.76 -11.98
CA GLN A 214 -8.95 2.32 -12.19
C GLN A 214 -8.04 1.94 -11.02
N VAL A 215 -6.87 1.37 -11.33
CA VAL A 215 -5.79 1.06 -10.38
C VAL A 215 -4.49 1.30 -11.09
N ALA A 216 -3.70 2.26 -10.63
CA ALA A 216 -2.38 2.48 -11.17
C ALA A 216 -1.39 1.42 -10.65
N ALA A 217 -0.29 1.21 -11.37
CA ALA A 217 0.86 0.47 -10.85
C ALA A 217 2.13 1.29 -10.94
N LEU A 218 2.99 1.11 -9.95
CA LEU A 218 4.30 1.74 -9.86
C LEU A 218 5.35 0.75 -9.34
N ALA A 219 6.62 1.11 -9.48
CA ALA A 219 7.73 0.38 -8.88
C ALA A 219 8.12 1.04 -7.55
N GLY A 220 8.05 0.26 -6.47
CA GLY A 220 8.48 0.64 -5.12
C GLY A 220 9.96 0.38 -4.91
N ALA A 221 10.72 1.41 -4.56
CA ALA A 221 12.14 1.27 -4.25
C ALA A 221 12.38 0.56 -2.92
N ASP A 222 11.46 0.74 -1.98
CA ASP A 222 11.49 0.23 -0.61
C ASP A 222 12.88 0.41 0.05
N ALA A 223 13.45 1.59 -0.20
CA ALA A 223 14.85 1.82 0.03
C ALA A 223 15.09 2.25 1.47
N HIS A 224 15.85 1.44 2.21
CA HIS A 224 16.22 1.70 3.60
C HIS A 224 17.71 2.06 3.76
N ALA A 225 18.55 1.71 2.77
CA ALA A 225 20.00 1.72 2.92
C ALA A 225 20.47 1.07 4.22
N ARG A 226 19.88 -0.07 4.55
CA ARG A 226 20.09 -0.77 5.81
C ARG A 226 19.84 -2.28 5.64
N ALA A 227 20.81 -3.09 6.03
CA ALA A 227 20.67 -4.53 6.20
C ALA A 227 21.39 -4.97 7.48
N GLY A 228 20.66 -5.56 8.42
CA GLY A 228 21.12 -6.04 9.73
C GLY A 228 20.75 -7.50 10.00
N TRP A 229 21.39 -8.12 10.99
CA TRP A 229 21.17 -9.55 11.35
C TRP A 229 20.01 -9.78 12.34
N SER A 230 19.35 -8.73 12.82
CA SER A 230 18.27 -8.79 13.81
C SER A 230 17.07 -7.93 13.41
N ASP A 231 16.79 -7.89 12.11
CA ASP A 231 15.82 -7.00 11.50
C ASP A 231 14.40 -7.53 11.70
N ASP A 232 13.59 -6.80 12.48
CA ASP A 232 12.16 -7.02 12.67
C ASP A 232 11.41 -5.80 12.12
N ASP A 233 10.87 -5.94 10.92
CA ASP A 233 10.10 -4.89 10.21
C ASP A 233 8.83 -4.49 10.99
N SER A 234 8.42 -5.23 12.03
CA SER A 234 7.20 -4.96 12.81
C SER A 234 7.40 -4.13 14.08
N ASN A 235 8.61 -4.09 14.65
CA ASN A 235 8.90 -3.43 15.93
C ASN A 235 9.96 -2.32 15.84
N GLY A 236 10.40 -1.98 14.63
CA GLY A 236 11.51 -1.07 14.39
C GLY A 236 12.86 -1.70 14.75
N TYR A 237 13.91 -1.28 14.05
CA TYR A 237 15.24 -1.89 14.18
C TYR A 237 15.89 -1.59 15.54
N ARG A 238 16.28 -2.65 16.26
CA ARG A 238 17.10 -2.56 17.48
C ARG A 238 18.47 -1.95 17.15
N ALA A 239 19.11 -1.32 18.14
CA ALA A 239 20.43 -0.69 18.08
C ALA A 239 21.60 -1.69 17.86
N GLY A 240 21.54 -2.49 16.79
CA GLY A 240 22.58 -3.39 16.32
C GLY A 240 23.40 -2.81 15.18
N TRP A 241 24.51 -3.46 14.84
CA TRP A 241 25.32 -3.13 13.67
C TRP A 241 24.55 -3.43 12.38
N PHE A 242 24.58 -2.49 11.43
CA PHE A 242 23.97 -2.65 10.11
C PHE A 242 24.93 -2.23 9.00
N LEU A 243 24.72 -2.77 7.80
CA LEU A 243 25.40 -2.34 6.58
C LEU A 243 24.49 -1.41 5.79
N ARG A 244 25.07 -0.39 5.15
CA ARG A 244 24.32 0.55 4.29
C ARG A 244 24.11 0.01 2.87
N ILE A 245 23.51 -1.17 2.78
CA ILE A 245 23.23 -1.88 1.53
C ILE A 245 21.78 -2.40 1.53
N PRO A 246 21.07 -2.36 0.40
CA PRO A 246 21.38 -1.61 -0.82
C PRO A 246 21.39 -0.09 -0.57
N SER A 247 22.37 0.65 -1.08
CA SER A 247 22.44 2.10 -0.89
C SER A 247 21.34 2.80 -1.69
N TYR A 248 20.89 3.97 -1.20
CA TYR A 248 19.88 4.78 -1.91
C TYR A 248 20.25 5.05 -3.38
N ASP A 249 21.51 5.44 -3.66
CA ASP A 249 21.98 5.70 -5.04
C ASP A 249 21.86 4.44 -5.93
N ALA A 250 22.20 3.26 -5.41
CA ALA A 250 22.09 2.02 -6.16
C ALA A 250 20.62 1.67 -6.45
N SER A 251 19.74 1.78 -5.45
CA SER A 251 18.30 1.54 -5.61
C SER A 251 17.68 2.51 -6.63
N PHE A 252 18.01 3.80 -6.55
CA PHE A 252 17.48 4.83 -7.45
C PHE A 252 17.96 4.71 -8.89
N ARG A 253 19.14 4.11 -9.12
CA ARG A 253 19.64 3.80 -10.46
C ARG A 253 19.14 2.45 -10.99
N ALA A 254 18.61 1.58 -10.14
CA ALA A 254 18.17 0.25 -10.55
C ALA A 254 16.89 0.32 -11.39
N PHE A 255 15.91 1.08 -10.92
CA PHE A 255 14.66 1.33 -11.62
C PHE A 255 14.05 2.66 -11.15
N ALA A 256 13.17 3.23 -11.97
CA ALA A 256 12.47 4.45 -11.64
C ALA A 256 11.07 4.51 -12.26
N ASN A 257 10.20 5.27 -11.61
CA ASN A 257 8.90 5.65 -12.16
C ASN A 257 9.06 6.90 -13.04
N ARG A 258 8.35 6.93 -14.16
CA ARG A 258 8.36 8.02 -15.12
C ARG A 258 6.94 8.50 -15.32
N VAL A 259 6.66 9.70 -14.83
CA VAL A 259 5.34 10.31 -14.82
C VAL A 259 5.25 11.28 -15.98
N ALA A 260 4.29 11.04 -16.87
CA ALA A 260 4.03 11.89 -18.02
C ALA A 260 3.26 13.14 -17.57
N LEU A 261 3.84 14.31 -17.85
CA LEU A 261 3.31 15.62 -17.50
C LEU A 261 3.03 16.43 -18.76
N GLU A 262 2.15 17.43 -18.64
CA GLU A 262 1.90 18.38 -19.73
C GLU A 262 3.05 19.38 -19.88
N ARG A 263 3.70 19.72 -18.77
CA ARG A 263 4.83 20.63 -18.68
C ARG A 263 5.83 20.11 -17.64
N PRO A 264 7.12 20.45 -17.75
CA PRO A 264 8.10 20.07 -16.74
C PRO A 264 7.68 20.58 -15.35
N LEU A 265 8.12 19.90 -14.29
CA LEU A 265 7.86 20.37 -12.92
C LEU A 265 8.39 21.81 -12.76
N GLY A 266 7.52 22.70 -12.27
CA GLY A 266 7.86 24.08 -11.99
C GLY A 266 8.73 24.22 -10.73
N THR A 267 9.14 25.43 -10.40
CA THR A 267 9.98 25.69 -9.22
C THR A 267 9.19 25.81 -7.91
N ASP A 268 7.87 25.98 -7.98
CA ASP A 268 6.99 25.95 -6.81
C ASP A 268 6.71 24.49 -6.43
N ALA A 269 7.24 24.07 -5.28
CA ALA A 269 7.15 22.69 -4.82
C ALA A 269 5.71 22.23 -4.55
N ALA A 270 4.83 23.11 -4.06
CA ALA A 270 3.45 22.75 -3.76
C ALA A 270 2.66 22.51 -5.06
N ALA A 271 2.80 23.42 -6.04
CA ALA A 271 2.18 23.26 -7.36
C ALA A 271 2.76 22.06 -8.14
N ALA A 272 4.08 21.83 -8.03
CA ALA A 272 4.74 20.69 -8.62
C ALA A 272 4.26 19.36 -8.02
N ALA A 273 4.09 19.29 -6.69
CA ALA A 273 3.54 18.11 -6.01
C ALA A 273 2.09 17.83 -6.40
N GLN A 274 1.25 18.87 -6.52
CA GLN A 274 -0.12 18.71 -7.02
C GLN A 274 -0.14 18.18 -8.46
N THR A 275 0.72 18.71 -9.33
CA THR A 275 0.85 18.25 -10.72
C THR A 275 1.27 16.77 -10.77
N LEU A 276 2.27 16.40 -9.97
CA LEU A 276 2.75 15.02 -9.86
C LEU A 276 1.66 14.07 -9.34
N LEU A 277 1.00 14.40 -8.21
CA LEU A 277 -0.04 13.58 -7.60
C LEU A 277 -1.26 13.41 -8.51
N SER A 278 -1.67 14.45 -9.23
CA SER A 278 -2.75 14.36 -10.20
C SER A 278 -2.41 13.42 -11.35
N ALA A 279 -1.16 13.45 -11.84
CA ALA A 279 -0.70 12.54 -12.88
C ALA A 279 -0.62 11.08 -12.38
N LEU A 280 -0.17 10.86 -11.14
CA LEU A 280 -0.17 9.54 -10.49
C LEU A 280 -1.59 8.98 -10.33
N ARG A 281 -2.53 9.78 -9.82
CA ARG A 281 -3.95 9.40 -9.70
C ARG A 281 -4.58 9.04 -11.04
N ALA A 282 -4.21 9.76 -12.10
CA ALA A 282 -4.68 9.49 -13.45
C ALA A 282 -3.97 8.29 -14.12
N GLY A 283 -3.04 7.61 -13.44
CA GLY A 283 -2.28 6.51 -14.01
C GLY A 283 -1.35 6.93 -15.17
N ARG A 284 -0.96 8.20 -15.27
CA ARG A 284 -0.12 8.72 -16.35
C ARG A 284 1.37 8.46 -16.09
N LEU A 285 1.73 7.19 -15.90
CA LEU A 285 3.12 6.79 -15.63
C LEU A 285 3.47 5.41 -16.20
N TYR A 286 4.76 5.16 -16.33
CA TYR A 286 5.32 3.83 -16.53
C TYR A 286 6.55 3.66 -15.65
N SER A 287 6.89 2.41 -15.33
CA SER A 287 8.12 2.09 -14.60
C SER A 287 9.12 1.44 -15.55
N ALA A 288 10.41 1.68 -15.35
CA ALA A 288 11.46 1.03 -16.12
C ALA A 288 12.64 0.60 -15.25
N ILE A 289 13.26 -0.53 -15.60
CA ILE A 289 14.46 -1.07 -14.95
C ILE A 289 15.70 -0.49 -15.64
N ASP A 290 16.11 0.70 -15.18
CA ASP A 290 17.24 1.46 -15.74
C ASP A 290 18.58 0.72 -15.68
N ALA A 291 18.73 -0.24 -14.76
CA ALA A 291 19.88 -1.13 -14.72
C ALA A 291 20.03 -2.06 -15.94
N LEU A 292 18.98 -2.24 -16.74
CA LEU A 292 19.05 -3.04 -17.98
C LEU A 292 19.37 -2.15 -19.20
N ALA A 293 18.68 -1.02 -19.31
CA ALA A 293 18.92 -0.01 -20.35
C ALA A 293 18.37 1.35 -19.93
N THR A 294 19.10 2.43 -20.24
CA THR A 294 18.79 3.80 -19.77
C THR A 294 19.34 4.89 -20.70
N PRO A 295 18.68 6.06 -20.85
CA PRO A 295 17.38 6.43 -20.29
C PRO A 295 16.24 5.72 -21.02
N ALA A 296 15.31 5.11 -20.27
CA ALA A 296 14.14 4.46 -20.85
C ALA A 296 13.07 5.47 -21.30
N SER A 297 12.53 5.29 -22.50
CA SER A 297 11.40 6.06 -23.04
C SER A 297 10.27 5.15 -23.49
N LEU A 298 9.03 5.52 -23.13
CA LEU A 298 7.81 4.93 -23.65
C LEU A 298 6.77 6.03 -23.88
N GLU A 299 6.21 6.06 -25.08
CA GLU A 299 4.97 6.74 -25.39
C GLU A 299 3.91 5.68 -25.68
N PHE A 300 2.80 5.70 -24.96
CA PHE A 300 1.67 4.81 -25.19
C PHE A 300 0.39 5.65 -25.27
N THR A 301 -0.21 5.69 -26.46
CA THR A 301 -1.33 6.58 -26.77
C THR A 301 -2.45 5.84 -27.50
N GLN A 302 -3.63 6.44 -27.44
CA GLN A 302 -4.81 6.00 -28.17
C GLN A 302 -5.33 7.15 -29.03
N ALA A 303 -5.55 6.87 -30.32
CA ALA A 303 -6.24 7.74 -31.25
C ALA A 303 -7.39 6.97 -31.92
N GLY A 304 -8.63 7.28 -31.56
CA GLY A 304 -9.79 6.49 -31.99
C GLY A 304 -9.71 5.05 -31.47
N SER A 305 -9.73 4.06 -32.37
CA SER A 305 -9.54 2.65 -32.02
C SER A 305 -8.07 2.21 -32.06
N THR A 306 -7.16 3.04 -32.55
CA THR A 306 -5.75 2.68 -32.72
C THR A 306 -4.96 2.98 -31.44
N LEU A 307 -4.26 1.96 -30.95
CA LEU A 307 -3.29 2.03 -29.87
C LEU A 307 -1.88 2.02 -30.49
N VAL A 308 -1.03 2.95 -30.07
CA VAL A 308 0.36 3.06 -30.54
C VAL A 308 1.28 3.10 -29.34
N ALA A 309 2.29 2.23 -29.34
CA ALA A 309 3.37 2.22 -28.36
C ALA A 309 4.71 2.44 -29.06
N ARG A 310 5.47 3.45 -28.62
CA ARG A 310 6.80 3.78 -29.16
C ARG A 310 7.81 3.78 -28.02
N THR A 311 8.98 3.19 -28.24
CA THR A 311 10.06 3.13 -27.24
C THR A 311 11.43 3.28 -27.89
N ASN A 312 12.42 3.72 -27.12
CA ASN A 312 13.82 3.76 -27.54
C ASN A 312 14.60 2.47 -27.21
N ALA A 313 13.88 1.37 -26.98
CA ALA A 313 14.46 0.04 -26.74
C ALA A 313 15.50 -0.33 -27.82
N PRO A 314 16.61 -0.98 -27.44
CA PRO A 314 17.61 -1.46 -28.39
C PRO A 314 17.05 -2.61 -29.24
N GLY A 315 17.63 -2.79 -30.44
CA GLY A 315 17.26 -3.88 -31.34
C GLY A 315 17.31 -5.26 -30.68
N GLY A 316 16.39 -6.14 -31.05
CA GLY A 316 16.20 -7.45 -30.42
C GLY A 316 15.23 -7.45 -29.23
N GLY A 317 14.73 -6.28 -28.82
CA GLY A 317 13.61 -6.17 -27.89
C GLY A 317 12.24 -6.37 -28.57
N THR A 318 11.22 -6.58 -27.74
CA THR A 318 9.83 -6.80 -28.18
C THR A 318 8.88 -5.96 -27.35
N ILE A 319 7.87 -5.38 -28.00
CA ILE A 319 6.74 -4.71 -27.35
C ILE A 319 5.58 -5.70 -27.30
N VAL A 320 5.04 -5.92 -26.11
CA VAL A 320 3.93 -6.86 -25.84
C VAL A 320 2.72 -6.04 -25.39
N LEU A 321 1.66 -6.06 -26.18
CA LEU A 321 0.38 -5.45 -25.83
C LEU A 321 -0.53 -6.49 -25.17
N ARG A 322 -1.04 -6.16 -23.98
CA ARG A 322 -2.00 -6.97 -23.23
C ARG A 322 -3.33 -6.27 -23.15
N ARG A 323 -4.42 -7.03 -23.31
CA ARG A 323 -5.80 -6.64 -23.04
C ARG A 323 -6.36 -7.51 -21.92
N ASP A 324 -6.77 -6.91 -20.82
CA ASP A 324 -7.34 -7.62 -19.66
C ASP A 324 -6.42 -8.80 -19.23
N GLY A 325 -5.11 -8.55 -19.18
CA GLY A 325 -4.05 -9.51 -18.87
C GLY A 325 -3.62 -10.47 -19.99
N ARG A 326 -4.41 -10.63 -21.04
CA ARG A 326 -4.11 -11.52 -22.17
C ARG A 326 -3.28 -10.81 -23.24
N VAL A 327 -2.25 -11.48 -23.75
CA VAL A 327 -1.47 -10.92 -24.87
C VAL A 327 -2.33 -10.91 -26.14
N VAL A 328 -2.49 -9.72 -26.74
CA VAL A 328 -3.26 -9.54 -27.98
C VAL A 328 -2.39 -9.15 -29.17
N SER A 329 -1.18 -8.63 -28.92
CA SER A 329 -0.20 -8.37 -29.97
C SER A 329 1.22 -8.41 -29.40
N GLN A 330 2.17 -8.84 -30.21
CA GLN A 330 3.60 -8.74 -29.93
C GLN A 330 4.29 -8.27 -31.22
N GLN A 331 5.07 -7.21 -31.14
CA GLN A 331 5.77 -6.64 -32.29
C GLN A 331 7.21 -6.26 -31.90
N PRO A 332 8.19 -6.36 -32.82
CA PRO A 332 9.54 -5.90 -32.55
C PRO A 332 9.56 -4.39 -32.31
N VAL A 333 10.55 -3.93 -31.53
CA VAL A 333 10.83 -2.51 -31.32
C VAL A 333 11.22 -1.81 -32.64
N PRO A 334 11.07 -0.48 -32.77
CA PRO A 334 10.73 0.51 -31.74
C PRO A 334 9.24 0.82 -31.58
N GLU A 335 8.37 0.22 -32.39
CA GLU A 335 6.95 0.61 -32.47
C GLU A 335 6.03 -0.59 -32.54
N LEU A 336 4.93 -0.52 -31.80
CA LEU A 336 3.77 -1.40 -31.92
C LEU A 336 2.55 -0.55 -32.26
N THR A 337 1.87 -0.90 -33.34
CA THR A 337 0.58 -0.32 -33.70
C THR A 337 -0.50 -1.40 -33.71
N PHE A 338 -1.61 -1.17 -33.04
CA PHE A 338 -2.71 -2.11 -32.89
C PHE A 338 -4.06 -1.41 -33.03
N ASP A 339 -4.90 -1.87 -33.96
CA ASP A 339 -6.29 -1.42 -34.03
C ASP A 339 -7.16 -2.30 -33.12
N SER A 340 -7.69 -1.71 -32.05
CA SER A 340 -8.64 -2.38 -31.15
C SER A 340 -9.96 -2.72 -31.82
N LYS A 341 -10.27 -2.14 -33.00
CA LYS A 341 -11.57 -2.30 -33.68
C LYS A 341 -12.77 -1.94 -32.79
N GLY A 342 -12.55 -1.06 -31.80
CA GLY A 342 -13.56 -0.65 -30.83
C GLY A 342 -13.81 -1.69 -29.71
N GLU A 343 -13.00 -2.74 -29.62
CA GLU A 343 -13.05 -3.68 -28.51
C GLU A 343 -12.76 -2.97 -27.18
N GLN A 344 -13.71 -3.08 -26.25
CA GLN A 344 -13.57 -2.48 -24.92
C GLN A 344 -12.63 -3.30 -24.06
N GLY A 345 -11.83 -2.65 -23.25
CA GLY A 345 -10.89 -3.36 -22.39
C GLY A 345 -9.84 -2.46 -21.80
N THR A 346 -9.03 -3.08 -20.97
CA THR A 346 -7.88 -2.46 -20.33
C THR A 346 -6.62 -2.89 -21.05
N TYR A 347 -5.94 -1.94 -21.68
CA TYR A 347 -4.78 -2.21 -22.51
C TYR A 347 -3.51 -1.70 -21.85
N ARG A 348 -2.50 -2.54 -21.66
CA ARG A 348 -1.18 -2.14 -21.15
C ARG A 348 -0.05 -2.75 -21.96
N VAL A 349 1.10 -2.10 -21.91
CA VAL A 349 2.29 -2.50 -22.66
C VAL A 349 3.39 -2.95 -21.72
N GLU A 350 4.05 -4.03 -22.12
CA GLU A 350 5.33 -4.45 -21.56
C GLU A 350 6.39 -4.38 -22.67
N VAL A 351 7.56 -3.83 -22.36
CA VAL A 351 8.73 -3.91 -23.26
C VAL A 351 9.72 -4.90 -22.68
N HIS A 352 10.11 -5.87 -23.49
CA HIS A 352 11.00 -6.97 -23.11
C HIS A 352 12.34 -6.83 -23.81
N LEU A 353 13.42 -7.11 -23.09
CA LEU A 353 14.79 -7.17 -23.61
C LEU A 353 15.30 -8.61 -23.58
N ALA A 354 16.10 -9.00 -24.58
CA ALA A 354 16.55 -10.39 -24.74
C ALA A 354 17.31 -10.97 -23.53
N ASN A 355 18.04 -10.14 -22.79
CA ASN A 355 18.88 -10.56 -21.67
C ASN A 355 18.35 -10.08 -20.31
N ALA A 356 17.04 -9.83 -20.20
CA ALA A 356 16.45 -9.46 -18.92
C ALA A 356 16.59 -10.62 -17.90
N PRO A 357 16.88 -10.32 -16.62
CA PRO A 357 17.01 -11.33 -15.59
C PRO A 357 15.66 -11.97 -15.22
N GLY A 358 15.76 -13.11 -14.55
CA GLY A 358 14.62 -13.82 -13.97
C GLY A 358 14.04 -14.93 -14.86
N ALA A 359 13.23 -15.79 -14.23
CA ALA A 359 12.57 -16.92 -14.89
C ALA A 359 11.12 -17.08 -14.38
N PRO A 360 10.11 -16.48 -15.06
CA PRO A 360 10.21 -15.83 -16.36
C PRO A 360 10.92 -14.45 -16.31
N PRO A 361 11.51 -13.99 -17.44
CA PRO A 361 12.23 -12.72 -17.47
C PRO A 361 11.37 -11.52 -17.08
N VAL A 362 11.94 -10.63 -16.29
CA VAL A 362 11.29 -9.38 -15.89
C VAL A 362 11.14 -8.45 -17.10
N PRO A 363 9.98 -7.81 -17.30
CA PRO A 363 9.84 -6.78 -18.34
C PRO A 363 10.73 -5.57 -18.01
N TRP A 364 11.39 -5.01 -19.03
CA TRP A 364 12.21 -3.80 -18.86
C TRP A 364 11.36 -2.56 -18.59
N ILE A 365 10.24 -2.41 -19.31
CA ILE A 365 9.26 -1.34 -19.09
C ILE A 365 7.88 -1.96 -18.87
N VAL A 366 7.13 -1.42 -17.90
CA VAL A 366 5.70 -1.71 -17.69
C VAL A 366 4.93 -0.39 -17.70
N SER A 367 3.97 -0.27 -18.63
CA SER A 367 3.08 0.89 -18.71
C SER A 367 1.89 0.74 -17.77
N ASN A 368 1.34 1.87 -17.31
CA ASN A 368 -0.04 1.87 -16.86
C ASN A 368 -1.00 1.67 -18.03
N PRO A 369 -2.23 1.20 -17.76
CA PRO A 369 -3.18 0.90 -18.81
C PRO A 369 -3.83 2.14 -19.43
N ILE A 370 -4.21 2.00 -20.69
CA ILE A 370 -5.24 2.81 -21.35
C ILE A 370 -6.56 2.06 -21.26
N TYR A 371 -7.60 2.75 -20.81
CA TYR A 371 -8.94 2.21 -20.65
C TYR A 371 -9.82 2.57 -21.86
N VAL A 372 -10.04 1.60 -22.76
CA VAL A 372 -10.85 1.81 -23.96
C VAL A 372 -12.33 1.59 -23.60
N ARG A 373 -13.05 2.71 -23.48
CA ARG A 373 -14.49 2.87 -23.15
C ARG A 373 -15.22 1.59 -22.71
N ARG A 374 -15.17 1.30 -21.41
CA ARG A 374 -16.21 0.52 -20.74
C ARG A 374 -17.23 1.48 -20.12
N ALA A 375 -18.50 1.42 -20.53
CA ALA A 375 -19.56 2.14 -19.83
C ALA A 375 -19.83 1.49 -18.47
N GLY A 376 -20.05 2.27 -17.40
CA GLY A 376 -20.33 1.76 -16.05
C GLY A 376 -19.08 1.50 -15.17
N TRP A 377 -17.91 1.91 -15.63
CA TRP A 377 -16.61 1.66 -15.01
C TRP A 377 -16.31 2.35 -13.67
N GLU A 378 -17.15 3.32 -13.29
CA GLU A 378 -17.07 4.04 -12.02
C GLU A 378 -18.18 3.64 -11.05
N VAL A 379 -19.15 2.87 -11.53
CA VAL A 379 -20.15 2.26 -10.66
C VAL A 379 -19.54 0.93 -10.23
N MET A 380 -18.74 0.94 -9.16
CA MET A 380 -18.88 -0.17 -8.23
C MET A 380 -20.38 -0.24 -8.02
N ALA A 381 -21.02 -1.29 -8.55
CA ALA A 381 -22.40 -1.56 -8.16
C ALA A 381 -22.39 -1.37 -6.64
N PRO A 382 -23.30 -0.54 -6.08
CA PRO A 382 -23.54 -0.67 -4.66
C PRO A 382 -23.59 -2.17 -4.42
N VAL A 383 -22.82 -2.66 -3.45
CA VAL A 383 -23.18 -3.98 -2.91
C VAL A 383 -24.66 -3.80 -2.66
N ASP A 384 -25.51 -4.48 -3.44
CA ASP A 384 -26.94 -4.40 -3.28
C ASP A 384 -27.15 -5.00 -1.88
N ASP A 385 -27.02 -4.16 -0.86
CA ASP A 385 -27.40 -4.50 0.48
C ASP A 385 -28.90 -4.66 0.34
N PRO A 386 -29.39 -5.91 0.38
CA PRO A 386 -30.79 -6.16 0.16
C PRO A 386 -31.55 -5.28 1.15
N GLN A 387 -32.50 -4.49 0.62
CA GLN A 387 -33.32 -3.63 1.47
C GLN A 387 -33.90 -4.50 2.59
N PRO A 388 -33.71 -4.12 3.86
CA PRO A 388 -34.05 -4.99 4.96
C PRO A 388 -35.55 -5.29 4.89
N THR A 389 -35.87 -6.59 4.88
CA THR A 389 -37.26 -7.04 4.83
C THR A 389 -37.92 -6.96 6.20
N ILE A 390 -37.11 -7.03 7.26
CA ILE A 390 -37.52 -6.87 8.65
C ILE A 390 -36.45 -6.03 9.35
N SER A 391 -36.87 -4.99 10.06
CA SER A 391 -35.99 -4.17 10.92
C SER A 391 -36.57 -4.14 12.34
N LEU A 392 -35.75 -4.50 13.33
CA LEU A 392 -36.12 -4.50 14.75
C LEU A 392 -35.17 -3.58 15.51
N SER A 393 -35.71 -2.53 16.14
CA SER A 393 -34.93 -1.70 17.05
C SER A 393 -34.63 -2.47 18.34
N ILE A 394 -33.37 -2.45 18.76
CA ILE A 394 -32.86 -3.04 20.00
C ILE A 394 -32.28 -1.98 20.94
N GLN A 395 -32.49 -0.69 20.65
CA GLN A 395 -32.02 0.47 21.42
C GLN A 395 -32.47 0.47 22.90
N GLY A 396 -33.56 -0.26 23.21
CA GLY A 396 -34.27 -0.29 24.49
C GLY A 396 -33.57 -0.94 25.69
N GLY A 397 -32.56 -1.78 25.46
CA GLY A 397 -31.97 -2.65 26.48
C GLY A 397 -31.10 -1.89 27.50
N PRO A 398 -30.83 -2.47 28.69
CA PRO A 398 -29.97 -1.80 29.66
C PRO A 398 -28.55 -1.70 29.10
N TRP A 399 -28.19 -0.48 28.70
CA TRP A 399 -26.83 -0.13 28.33
C TRP A 399 -25.92 -0.19 29.55
N ARG A 400 -24.71 -0.69 29.36
CA ARG A 400 -23.66 -0.71 30.38
C ARG A 400 -22.33 -0.28 29.80
N THR A 401 -21.39 0.06 30.68
CA THR A 401 -20.00 0.35 30.30
C THR A 401 -19.09 -0.81 30.70
N GLU A 402 -18.09 -1.10 29.85
CA GLU A 402 -16.99 -2.02 30.17
C GLU A 402 -15.66 -1.31 29.87
N THR A 403 -14.68 -1.42 30.76
CA THR A 403 -13.38 -0.75 30.60
C THR A 403 -12.24 -1.64 31.11
N ASP A 404 -11.01 -1.36 30.70
CA ASP A 404 -9.85 -1.83 31.45
C ASP A 404 -9.72 -1.08 32.80
N ASN A 405 -8.78 -1.52 33.64
CA ASN A 405 -8.59 -0.99 35.00
C ASN A 405 -8.11 0.47 35.06
N ALA A 406 -7.50 0.99 33.99
CA ALA A 406 -6.94 2.34 33.94
C ALA A 406 -7.84 3.33 33.18
N SER A 407 -8.87 2.84 32.48
CA SER A 407 -9.83 3.67 31.73
C SER A 407 -11.12 3.89 32.53
N SER A 408 -11.89 4.91 32.13
CA SER A 408 -13.21 5.18 32.67
C SER A 408 -14.20 5.51 31.57
N ALA A 409 -15.48 5.21 31.81
CA ALA A 409 -16.56 5.48 30.88
C ALA A 409 -17.87 5.75 31.62
N GLN A 410 -18.76 6.49 30.97
CA GLN A 410 -20.11 6.77 31.44
C GLN A 410 -21.10 6.67 30.29
N VAL A 411 -22.29 6.16 30.59
CA VAL A 411 -23.41 6.10 29.66
C VAL A 411 -24.60 6.87 30.25
N ALA A 412 -25.25 7.67 29.41
CA ALA A 412 -26.48 8.36 29.75
C ALA A 412 -27.48 8.22 28.59
N GLN A 413 -28.74 7.91 28.90
CA GLN A 413 -29.80 7.83 27.91
C GLN A 413 -30.77 8.99 28.12
N THR A 414 -30.98 9.79 27.07
CA THR A 414 -31.72 11.06 27.17
C THR A 414 -33.23 10.88 27.32
N GLN A 415 -33.81 9.79 26.79
CA GLN A 415 -35.24 9.45 26.90
C GLN A 415 -35.42 7.92 27.09
N PRO A 416 -35.15 7.37 28.28
CA PRO A 416 -35.23 5.93 28.51
C PRO A 416 -36.65 5.37 28.25
N PRO A 417 -36.79 4.16 27.69
CA PRO A 417 -35.71 3.25 27.29
C PRO A 417 -35.22 3.44 25.84
N ASN A 418 -35.86 4.29 25.02
CA ASN A 418 -35.65 4.29 23.55
C ASN A 418 -34.92 5.51 22.99
N GLY A 419 -34.51 6.45 23.85
CA GLY A 419 -33.86 7.68 23.43
C GLY A 419 -32.39 7.49 23.02
N PRO A 420 -31.78 8.55 22.45
CA PRO A 420 -30.36 8.57 22.17
C PRO A 420 -29.52 8.25 23.40
N THR A 421 -28.57 7.32 23.20
CA THR A 421 -27.61 6.85 24.19
C THR A 421 -26.28 7.56 23.97
N VAL A 422 -25.89 8.37 24.94
CA VAL A 422 -24.64 9.14 24.96
C VAL A 422 -23.60 8.36 25.74
N PHE A 423 -22.47 8.09 25.09
CA PHE A 423 -21.31 7.45 25.70
C PHE A 423 -20.16 8.45 25.80
N SER A 424 -19.52 8.49 26.95
CA SER A 424 -18.31 9.29 27.19
C SER A 424 -17.24 8.44 27.84
N TYR A 425 -15.98 8.69 27.50
CA TYR A 425 -14.86 7.88 27.97
C TYR A 425 -13.59 8.71 28.18
N ARG A 426 -12.70 8.14 28.98
CA ARG A 426 -11.29 8.52 29.10
C ARG A 426 -10.44 7.25 29.16
N LEU A 427 -9.58 7.06 28.18
CA LEU A 427 -8.63 5.96 28.17
C LEU A 427 -7.53 6.21 29.21
N GLY A 428 -7.02 5.13 29.80
CA GLY A 428 -5.86 5.18 30.68
C GLY A 428 -4.65 5.83 29.99
N GLY A 429 -3.92 6.67 30.72
CA GLY A 429 -2.68 7.27 30.24
C GLY A 429 -1.49 6.30 30.25
N GLY A 430 -0.31 6.79 29.87
CA GLY A 430 0.94 6.03 29.90
C GLY A 430 1.23 5.25 28.61
N GLY A 431 1.96 4.15 28.73
CA GLY A 431 2.30 3.29 27.60
C GLY A 431 1.10 2.50 27.06
N ARG A 432 1.20 2.00 25.83
CA ARG A 432 0.17 1.13 25.23
C ARG A 432 0.13 -0.21 25.99
N ALA A 433 -0.99 -0.51 26.64
CA ALA A 433 -1.20 -1.70 27.48
C ALA A 433 -2.60 -2.32 27.28
N GLY A 434 -3.20 -2.11 26.11
CA GLY A 434 -4.53 -2.62 25.78
C GLY A 434 -5.69 -1.82 26.38
N GLN A 435 -5.48 -0.53 26.64
CA GLN A 435 -6.52 0.36 27.15
C GLN A 435 -7.75 0.36 26.24
N TYR A 436 -8.94 0.26 26.83
CA TYR A 436 -10.20 0.32 26.12
C TYR A 436 -11.35 0.85 27.00
N ALA A 437 -12.35 1.41 26.33
CA ALA A 437 -13.64 1.74 26.91
C ALA A 437 -14.74 1.33 25.93
N ALA A 438 -15.76 0.67 26.44
CA ALA A 438 -16.83 0.10 25.63
C ALA A 438 -18.22 0.46 26.18
N LEU A 439 -19.13 0.77 25.27
CA LEU A 439 -20.57 0.78 25.50
C LEU A 439 -21.12 -0.58 25.08
N ALA A 440 -21.82 -1.29 25.96
CA ALA A 440 -22.33 -2.63 25.69
C ALA A 440 -23.85 -2.72 25.93
N ILE A 441 -24.51 -3.54 25.11
CA ILE A 441 -25.93 -3.88 25.23
C ILE A 441 -26.10 -5.40 25.09
N GLY A 442 -26.90 -5.98 25.99
CA GLY A 442 -27.32 -7.38 25.86
C GLY A 442 -28.41 -7.50 24.81
N VAL A 443 -28.21 -8.37 23.84
CA VAL A 443 -29.13 -8.66 22.73
C VAL A 443 -29.72 -10.08 22.80
N GLY A 444 -29.26 -10.92 23.72
CA GLY A 444 -29.78 -12.28 23.89
C GLY A 444 -29.70 -13.08 22.59
N THR A 445 -30.83 -13.59 22.10
CA THR A 445 -30.91 -14.31 20.81
C THR A 445 -31.34 -13.42 19.64
N ALA A 446 -31.39 -12.10 19.82
CA ALA A 446 -31.96 -11.20 18.81
C ALA A 446 -31.19 -11.22 17.49
N LEU A 447 -29.88 -11.48 17.52
CA LEU A 447 -29.04 -11.58 16.31
C LEU A 447 -29.33 -12.85 15.49
N THR A 448 -29.92 -13.89 16.09
CA THR A 448 -30.21 -15.15 15.42
C THR A 448 -31.16 -14.92 14.24
N GLU A 449 -30.85 -15.51 13.09
CA GLU A 449 -31.59 -15.32 11.83
C GLU A 449 -31.62 -13.86 11.32
N ARG A 450 -30.62 -13.05 11.68
CA ARG A 450 -30.40 -11.70 11.12
C ARG A 450 -29.15 -11.70 10.25
N ALA A 451 -29.06 -10.69 9.38
CA ALA A 451 -27.98 -10.53 8.44
C ALA A 451 -27.20 -9.22 8.64
N HIS A 452 -27.82 -8.20 9.25
CA HIS A 452 -27.21 -6.88 9.42
C HIS A 452 -27.45 -6.30 10.81
N LEU A 453 -26.50 -5.47 11.24
CA LEU A 453 -26.65 -4.50 12.33
C LEU A 453 -26.65 -3.10 11.73
N ALA A 454 -27.69 -2.31 11.96
CA ALA A 454 -27.75 -0.92 11.53
C ALA A 454 -27.63 0.02 12.73
N VAL A 455 -26.74 1.00 12.63
CA VAL A 455 -26.40 1.93 13.71
C VAL A 455 -26.54 3.35 13.20
N ARG A 456 -27.45 4.12 13.80
CA ARG A 456 -27.54 5.56 13.56
C ARG A 456 -26.77 6.31 14.64
N ALA A 457 -25.61 6.89 14.31
CA ALA A 457 -24.71 7.46 15.31
C ALA A 457 -23.92 8.68 14.81
N HIS A 458 -23.32 9.41 15.75
CA HIS A 458 -22.36 10.50 15.48
C HIS A 458 -21.38 10.66 16.64
N ALA A 459 -20.27 11.37 16.41
CA ALA A 459 -19.28 11.73 17.41
C ALA A 459 -18.85 13.20 17.25
N PRO A 460 -18.63 13.99 18.33
CA PRO A 460 -18.25 15.39 18.21
C PRO A 460 -16.91 15.64 17.48
N ARG A 461 -16.04 14.63 17.41
CA ARG A 461 -14.75 14.65 16.70
C ARG A 461 -14.62 13.37 15.87
N PRO A 462 -13.92 13.40 14.72
CA PRO A 462 -13.64 12.21 13.93
C PRO A 462 -13.00 11.11 14.77
N MET A 463 -13.56 9.91 14.71
CA MET A 463 -13.03 8.73 15.39
C MET A 463 -13.50 7.44 14.72
N ARG A 464 -12.78 6.34 15.00
CA ARG A 464 -13.27 4.99 14.73
C ARG A 464 -13.76 4.32 16.01
N VAL A 465 -14.83 3.53 15.87
CA VAL A 465 -15.42 2.71 16.93
C VAL A 465 -15.47 1.28 16.43
N SER A 466 -14.89 0.34 17.18
CA SER A 466 -14.99 -1.08 16.88
C SER A 466 -16.34 -1.62 17.37
N VAL A 467 -17.23 -1.95 16.44
CA VAL A 467 -18.51 -2.59 16.76
C VAL A 467 -18.25 -4.09 16.87
N GLN A 468 -18.41 -4.66 18.06
CA GLN A 468 -18.12 -6.05 18.36
C GLN A 468 -19.38 -6.82 18.72
N ALA A 469 -19.47 -8.06 18.26
CA ALA A 469 -20.41 -9.06 18.76
C ALA A 469 -19.62 -10.10 19.57
N ARG A 470 -20.05 -10.40 20.79
CA ARG A 470 -19.31 -11.25 21.73
C ARG A 470 -20.16 -12.43 22.21
N HIS A 471 -19.53 -13.60 22.28
CA HIS A 471 -20.06 -14.78 22.94
C HIS A 471 -19.89 -14.65 24.47
N PRO A 472 -20.95 -14.81 25.28
CA PRO A 472 -20.92 -14.50 26.70
C PRO A 472 -19.98 -15.39 27.52
N GLN A 473 -19.91 -16.69 27.18
CA GLN A 473 -19.14 -17.67 27.96
C GLN A 473 -17.69 -17.80 27.49
N SER A 474 -17.44 -17.98 26.18
CA SER A 474 -16.09 -18.13 25.64
C SER A 474 -15.32 -16.82 25.52
N GLY A 475 -16.02 -15.67 25.46
CA GLY A 475 -15.41 -14.37 25.19
C GLY A 475 -14.96 -14.18 23.74
N GLU A 476 -15.23 -15.16 22.86
CA GLU A 476 -15.00 -15.04 21.42
C GLU A 476 -15.77 -13.86 20.86
N ARG A 477 -15.16 -13.15 19.92
CA ARG A 477 -15.70 -11.91 19.40
C ARG A 477 -15.38 -11.73 17.92
N TRP A 478 -16.28 -11.04 17.26
CA TRP A 478 -16.14 -10.57 15.89
C TRP A 478 -16.36 -9.07 15.86
N GLN A 479 -15.72 -8.37 14.94
CA GLN A 479 -15.76 -6.92 14.88
C GLN A 479 -15.92 -6.37 13.47
N LYS A 480 -16.45 -5.16 13.39
CA LYS A 480 -16.33 -4.25 12.25
C LYS A 480 -16.09 -2.84 12.79
N SER A 481 -15.07 -2.15 12.29
CA SER A 481 -14.85 -0.74 12.64
C SER A 481 -15.81 0.14 11.85
N ILE A 482 -16.35 1.16 12.52
CA ILE A 482 -17.16 2.22 11.90
C ILE A 482 -16.51 3.57 12.12
N TYR A 483 -16.67 4.47 11.14
CA TYR A 483 -16.25 5.86 11.24
C TYR A 483 -17.40 6.73 11.76
N LEU A 484 -17.11 7.60 12.72
CA LEU A 484 -18.04 8.60 13.24
C LEU A 484 -17.37 9.99 13.24
N ASP A 485 -18.17 11.00 12.92
CA ASP A 485 -17.84 12.42 13.01
C ASP A 485 -19.09 13.21 13.42
N ALA A 486 -19.05 14.53 13.29
CA ALA A 486 -20.12 15.40 13.78
C ALA A 486 -21.45 15.20 13.02
N GLU A 487 -21.41 14.56 11.86
CA GLU A 487 -22.60 14.25 11.07
C GLU A 487 -23.29 12.99 11.61
N ILE A 488 -24.62 13.01 11.71
CA ILE A 488 -25.39 11.81 12.05
C ILE A 488 -25.44 10.89 10.83
N ARG A 489 -24.83 9.71 10.96
CA ARG A 489 -24.75 8.71 9.90
C ARG A 489 -25.64 7.52 10.24
N ASP A 490 -26.22 6.90 9.22
CA ASP A 490 -26.85 5.59 9.33
C ASP A 490 -25.92 4.56 8.69
N ILE A 491 -25.43 3.61 9.49
CA ILE A 491 -24.34 2.71 9.13
C ILE A 491 -24.85 1.29 9.22
N VAL A 492 -24.84 0.57 8.09
CA VAL A 492 -25.22 -0.84 8.01
C VAL A 492 -23.96 -1.70 8.04
N ILE A 493 -23.96 -2.70 8.92
CA ILE A 493 -22.87 -3.67 9.08
C ILE A 493 -23.42 -5.05 8.73
N PRO A 494 -23.09 -5.58 7.54
CA PRO A 494 -23.35 -6.98 7.23
C PRO A 494 -22.57 -7.89 8.18
N PHE A 495 -23.23 -8.91 8.69
CA PHE A 495 -22.60 -9.95 9.51
C PHE A 495 -21.48 -10.68 8.79
N SER A 496 -21.60 -10.83 7.47
CA SER A 496 -20.54 -11.34 6.59
C SER A 496 -19.28 -10.46 6.56
N ALA A 497 -19.40 -9.18 6.92
CA ALA A 497 -18.28 -8.25 6.97
C ALA A 497 -17.57 -8.22 8.34
N MET A 498 -18.08 -8.91 9.35
CA MET A 498 -17.45 -8.96 10.67
C MET A 498 -16.27 -9.94 10.69
N THR A 499 -15.11 -9.48 11.20
CA THR A 499 -13.87 -10.27 11.27
C THR A 499 -13.62 -10.77 12.69
N PRO A 500 -13.08 -11.99 12.88
CA PRO A 500 -12.83 -12.54 14.22
C PRO A 500 -11.71 -11.79 14.94
N VAL A 501 -11.81 -11.66 16.27
CA VAL A 501 -10.80 -10.99 17.11
C VAL A 501 -10.31 -11.93 18.20
N GLY A 502 -9.09 -12.46 18.04
CA GLY A 502 -8.52 -13.45 18.97
C GLY A 502 -9.21 -14.83 18.89
N THR A 503 -10.01 -15.08 17.86
CA THR A 503 -10.61 -16.38 17.53
C THR A 503 -10.48 -16.65 16.03
N SER A 504 -11.03 -17.76 15.53
CA SER A 504 -11.08 -18.11 14.12
C SER A 504 -12.51 -18.45 13.67
N GLY A 505 -12.74 -18.41 12.35
CA GLY A 505 -14.03 -18.73 11.75
C GLY A 505 -14.91 -17.51 11.44
N ALA A 506 -15.94 -17.77 10.63
CA ALA A 506 -16.93 -16.77 10.25
C ALA A 506 -17.78 -16.35 11.45
N PHE A 507 -18.35 -15.15 11.39
CA PHE A 507 -19.26 -14.68 12.42
C PHE A 507 -20.53 -15.54 12.45
N ASP A 508 -20.85 -16.05 13.64
CA ASP A 508 -22.08 -16.79 13.89
C ASP A 508 -22.97 -15.98 14.85
N ALA A 509 -24.05 -15.44 14.30
CA ALA A 509 -24.99 -14.61 15.04
C ALA A 509 -25.70 -15.37 16.17
N SER A 510 -25.86 -16.69 16.06
CA SER A 510 -26.50 -17.52 17.11
C SER A 510 -25.63 -17.67 18.36
N ARG A 511 -24.33 -17.35 18.23
CA ARG A 511 -23.31 -17.50 19.27
C ARG A 511 -23.02 -16.22 20.03
N SER A 512 -23.61 -15.09 19.63
CA SER A 512 -23.32 -13.78 20.26
C SER A 512 -24.56 -13.19 20.90
N ASP A 513 -24.44 -12.80 22.17
CA ASP A 513 -25.55 -12.25 22.96
C ASP A 513 -25.34 -10.80 23.39
N THR A 514 -24.18 -10.22 23.04
CA THR A 514 -23.78 -8.88 23.42
C THR A 514 -23.24 -8.15 22.20
N VAL A 515 -23.75 -6.94 21.96
CA VAL A 515 -23.16 -5.98 21.02
C VAL A 515 -22.42 -4.92 21.82
N MET A 516 -21.21 -4.58 21.40
CA MET A 516 -20.34 -3.61 22.04
C MET A 516 -19.84 -2.57 21.04
N PHE A 517 -19.68 -1.34 21.49
CA PHE A 517 -19.07 -0.24 20.76
C PHE A 517 -17.80 0.14 21.51
N VAL A 518 -16.67 -0.30 20.99
CA VAL A 518 -15.37 -0.29 21.68
C VAL A 518 -14.50 0.81 21.10
N VAL A 519 -13.97 1.65 21.99
CA VAL A 519 -12.87 2.56 21.69
C VAL A 519 -11.62 1.98 22.34
N ASP A 520 -10.62 1.65 21.53
CA ASP A 520 -9.36 1.05 21.99
C ASP A 520 -8.14 1.71 21.34
N LEU A 521 -6.97 1.19 21.68
CA LEU A 521 -5.69 1.70 21.17
C LEU A 521 -5.40 1.38 19.70
N THR A 522 -6.32 0.78 18.95
CA THR A 522 -6.18 0.63 17.50
C THR A 522 -6.23 2.02 16.86
N ASN A 523 -7.28 2.78 17.15
CA ASN A 523 -7.53 4.11 16.58
C ASN A 523 -7.56 5.22 17.63
N ALA A 524 -7.03 5.00 18.83
CA ALA A 524 -6.87 6.03 19.86
C ALA A 524 -5.50 5.95 20.52
N ASN A 525 -5.06 7.09 21.07
CA ASN A 525 -3.83 7.16 21.87
C ASN A 525 -4.16 7.00 23.37
N PRO A 526 -3.22 6.50 24.20
CA PRO A 526 -3.37 6.51 25.65
C PRO A 526 -3.73 7.90 26.19
N GLY A 527 -4.63 7.97 27.17
CA GLY A 527 -5.09 9.23 27.75
C GLY A 527 -6.17 9.98 26.96
N THR A 528 -6.54 9.50 25.76
CA THR A 528 -7.58 10.13 24.92
C THR A 528 -8.92 10.14 25.65
N SER A 529 -9.65 11.25 25.56
CA SER A 529 -11.04 11.36 26.03
C SER A 529 -11.95 11.88 24.93
N GLY A 530 -13.20 11.41 24.97
CA GLY A 530 -14.18 11.70 23.94
C GLY A 530 -15.52 11.03 24.24
N GLY A 531 -16.34 10.90 23.20
CA GLY A 531 -17.64 10.29 23.29
C GLY A 531 -18.34 10.24 21.94
N PHE A 532 -19.41 9.46 21.87
CA PHE A 532 -20.28 9.35 20.70
C PHE A 532 -21.72 9.15 21.18
N THR A 533 -22.68 9.37 20.28
CA THR A 533 -24.10 9.15 20.56
C THR A 533 -24.68 8.17 19.57
N ILE A 534 -25.35 7.14 20.07
CA ILE A 534 -26.18 6.23 19.28
C ILE A 534 -27.62 6.70 19.38
N HIS A 535 -28.18 7.14 18.25
CA HIS A 535 -29.57 7.58 18.13
C HIS A 535 -30.53 6.43 17.94
N ASP A 536 -30.10 5.38 17.24
CA ASP A 536 -30.88 4.18 17.01
C ASP A 536 -29.95 2.98 16.72
N LEU A 537 -30.36 1.81 17.16
CA LEU A 537 -29.67 0.55 16.95
C LEU A 537 -30.69 -0.49 16.52
N ARG A 538 -30.51 -1.03 15.32
CA ARG A 538 -31.44 -1.97 14.69
C ARG A 538 -30.72 -3.22 14.24
N ILE A 539 -31.47 -4.31 14.18
CA ILE A 539 -31.04 -5.55 13.55
C ILE A 539 -31.98 -5.89 12.41
N GLU A 540 -31.41 -6.35 11.31
CA GLU A 540 -32.09 -6.37 10.02
C GLU A 540 -31.92 -7.73 9.33
N ARG A 541 -32.96 -8.16 8.62
CA ARG A 541 -33.00 -9.42 7.85
C ARG A 541 -33.18 -9.18 6.37
#